data_AF-A0A376FAP7-F1
#
_entry.id   AF-A0A376FAP7-F1
#
_cell.length_a   1.000
_cell.length_b   1.000
_cell.length_c   1.000
_cell.angle_alpha   90.00
_cell.angle_beta   90.00
_cell.angle_gamma   90.00
#
_symmetry.space_group_name_H-M   'P 1'
#
loop_
_entity.id
_entity.type
_entity.pdbx_description
1 polymer ?
#
loop_
_entity_poly.entity_id
_entity_poly.type
_entity_poly.pdbx_seq_one_letter_code
_entity_poly.pdbx_strand_id
1 'polypeptide(L)'
;MWTSIGDELKMGIPENPRIREQKQKYLSNKSYLHDVTLRAEPYMYWIAGQVKKRNMPMELVLLPIVESAFDPHATSGANAAGIWQIIPSTGRNYGLKTDPQL
;
A
#
# COMPACT_ATOMS: atom_id res chain seq x y z
N MET A 1 -16.54 -3.20 -0.46
CA MET A 1 -15.34 -2.65 -1.11
C MET A 1 -14.26 -3.71 -1.28
N TRP A 2 -13.71 -4.26 -0.18
CA TRP A 2 -12.65 -5.29 -0.24
C TRP A 2 -12.95 -6.48 -1.13
N THR A 3 -14.19 -6.98 -1.15
CA THR A 3 -14.62 -8.03 -2.09
C THR A 3 -14.42 -7.63 -3.54
N SER A 4 -14.86 -6.43 -3.94
CA SER A 4 -14.71 -5.93 -5.31
C SER A 4 -13.25 -5.71 -5.71
N ILE A 5 -12.38 -5.31 -4.78
CA ILE A 5 -10.94 -5.22 -5.02
C ILE A 5 -10.37 -6.63 -5.21
N GLY A 6 -10.78 -7.56 -4.35
CA GLY A 6 -10.38 -8.98 -4.40
C GLY A 6 -10.72 -9.64 -5.73
N ASP A 7 -11.91 -9.40 -6.26
CA ASP A 7 -12.37 -9.93 -7.56
C ASP A 7 -11.56 -9.40 -8.75
N GLU A 8 -10.93 -8.23 -8.60
CA GLU A 8 -10.09 -7.61 -9.63
C GLU A 8 -8.59 -7.99 -9.52
N LEU A 9 -8.19 -8.74 -8.48
CA LEU A 9 -6.82 -9.25 -8.36
C LEU A 9 -6.59 -10.42 -9.34
N LYS A 10 -5.57 -10.29 -10.18
CA LYS A 10 -5.23 -11.22 -11.27
C LYS A 10 -3.83 -11.81 -11.13
N MET A 11 -3.00 -11.27 -10.24
CA MET A 11 -1.64 -11.76 -10.02
C MET A 11 -1.66 -13.19 -9.46
N GLY A 12 -1.06 -14.12 -10.21
CA GLY A 12 -0.80 -15.46 -9.72
C GLY A 12 0.18 -15.44 -8.55
N ILE A 13 -0.11 -16.17 -7.49
CA ILE A 13 0.79 -16.31 -6.33
C ILE A 13 1.74 -17.48 -6.63
N PRO A 14 3.06 -17.24 -6.79
CA PRO A 14 4.00 -18.31 -7.07
C PRO A 14 4.22 -19.18 -5.82
N GLU A 15 4.53 -20.45 -6.03
CA GLU A 15 4.97 -21.34 -4.94
C GLU A 15 6.36 -20.92 -4.47
N ASN A 16 6.40 -20.16 -3.37
CA ASN A 16 7.63 -19.63 -2.79
C ASN A 16 7.58 -19.72 -1.25
N PRO A 17 8.56 -20.38 -0.60
CA PRO A 17 8.62 -20.47 0.86
C PRO A 17 8.57 -19.10 1.58
N ARG A 18 9.17 -18.06 1.00
CA ARG A 18 9.16 -16.70 1.57
C ARG A 18 7.75 -16.11 1.59
N ILE A 19 6.96 -16.34 0.53
CA ILE A 19 5.56 -15.89 0.49
C ILE A 19 4.74 -16.59 1.56
N ARG A 20 4.97 -17.89 1.75
CA ARG A 20 4.30 -18.68 2.78
C ARG A 20 4.62 -18.18 4.18
N GLU A 21 5.88 -17.88 4.46
CA GLU A 21 6.33 -17.31 5.73
C GLU A 21 5.68 -15.95 6.00
N GLN A 22 5.69 -15.04 5.01
CA GLN A 22 5.07 -13.72 5.15
C GLN A 22 3.56 -13.82 5.39
N LYS A 23 2.87 -14.71 4.65
CA LYS A 23 1.46 -15.02 4.90
C LYS A 23 1.21 -15.42 6.36
N GLN A 24 2.04 -16.31 6.91
CA GLN A 24 1.89 -16.73 8.32
C GLN A 24 2.13 -15.58 9.29
N LYS A 25 3.09 -14.70 9.03
CA LYS A 25 3.32 -13.50 9.86
C LYS A 25 2.07 -12.62 9.92
N TYR A 26 1.48 -12.27 8.78
CA TYR A 26 0.24 -11.50 8.74
C TYR A 26 -0.92 -12.21 9.45
N LEU A 27 -1.11 -13.51 9.22
CA LEU A 27 -2.20 -14.28 9.84
C LEU A 27 -2.03 -14.45 11.36
N SER A 28 -0.79 -14.53 11.84
CA SER A 28 -0.48 -14.65 13.27
C SER A 28 -0.70 -13.34 14.04
N ASN A 29 -0.70 -12.19 13.35
CA ASN A 29 -0.84 -10.87 13.96
C ASN A 29 -2.19 -10.21 13.59
N LYS A 30 -3.26 -10.69 14.25
CA LYS A 30 -4.63 -10.22 13.98
C LYS A 30 -4.85 -8.73 14.29
N SER A 31 -4.23 -8.20 15.36
CA SER A 31 -4.33 -6.78 15.70
C SER A 31 -3.70 -5.91 14.63
N TYR A 32 -2.51 -6.29 14.14
CA TYR A 32 -1.87 -5.58 13.04
C TYR A 32 -2.76 -5.53 11.79
N LEU A 33 -3.35 -6.65 11.36
CA LEU A 33 -4.24 -6.67 10.20
C LEU A 33 -5.48 -5.79 10.41
N HIS A 34 -6.03 -5.78 11.62
CA HIS A 34 -7.14 -4.91 11.97
C HIS A 34 -6.76 -3.43 11.83
N ASP A 35 -5.65 -3.02 12.45
CA ASP A 35 -5.20 -1.62 12.46
C ASP A 35 -4.85 -1.12 11.05
N VAL A 36 -4.20 -1.97 10.24
CA VAL A 36 -3.91 -1.66 8.83
C VAL A 36 -5.19 -1.47 8.04
N THR A 37 -6.18 -2.33 8.24
CA THR A 37 -7.46 -2.25 7.53
C THR A 37 -8.18 -0.94 7.84
N LEU A 38 -8.18 -0.52 9.11
CA LEU A 38 -8.74 0.76 9.55
C LEU A 38 -7.99 1.95 8.93
N ARG A 39 -6.65 1.94 8.93
CA ARG A 39 -5.86 3.01 8.31
C ARG A 39 -6.04 3.08 6.80
N ALA A 40 -6.30 1.95 6.14
CA ALA A 40 -6.48 1.89 4.69
C ALA A 40 -7.83 2.43 4.23
N GLU A 41 -8.87 2.34 5.07
CA GLU A 41 -10.25 2.71 4.74
C GLU A 41 -10.40 4.08 4.05
N PRO A 42 -9.84 5.19 4.55
CA PRO A 42 -9.99 6.50 3.92
C PRO A 42 -9.32 6.62 2.54
N TYR A 43 -8.29 5.82 2.26
CA TYR A 43 -7.50 5.94 1.03
C TYR A 43 -7.93 4.94 -0.05
N MET A 44 -8.39 3.76 0.36
CA MET A 44 -8.54 2.62 -0.53
C MET A 44 -9.51 2.86 -1.68
N TYR A 45 -10.65 3.50 -1.41
CA TYR A 45 -11.62 3.83 -2.45
C TYR A 45 -11.02 4.75 -3.53
N TRP A 46 -10.27 5.77 -3.09
CA TRP A 46 -9.65 6.72 -3.99
C TRP A 46 -8.54 6.05 -4.82
N ILE A 47 -7.65 5.29 -4.18
CA ILE A 47 -6.56 4.59 -4.87
C ILE A 47 -7.13 3.58 -5.88
N ALA A 48 -8.09 2.75 -5.49
CA ALA A 48 -8.72 1.79 -6.40
C ALA A 48 -9.36 2.48 -7.62
N GLY A 49 -10.05 3.60 -7.40
CA GLY A 49 -10.58 4.42 -8.49
C GLY A 49 -9.50 4.98 -9.41
N GLN A 50 -8.39 5.46 -8.85
CA GLN A 50 -7.25 5.97 -9.64
C GLN A 50 -6.55 4.88 -10.45
N VAL A 51 -6.37 3.69 -9.86
CA VAL A 51 -5.77 2.51 -10.50
C VAL A 51 -6.65 2.06 -11.67
N LYS A 52 -7.96 1.93 -11.44
CA LYS A 52 -8.93 1.56 -12.48
C LYS A 52 -8.99 2.58 -13.61
N LYS A 53 -9.04 3.88 -13.28
CA LYS A 53 -9.05 4.97 -14.28
C LYS A 53 -7.80 4.96 -15.18
N ARG A 54 -6.66 4.48 -14.67
CA ARG A 54 -5.39 4.38 -15.41
C ARG A 54 -5.17 3.02 -16.05
N ASN A 55 -6.14 2.11 -15.97
CA ASN A 55 -6.01 0.72 -16.42
C ASN A 55 -4.75 0.03 -15.83
N MET A 56 -4.46 0.30 -14.56
CA MET A 56 -3.34 -0.29 -13.83
C MET A 56 -3.80 -1.53 -13.05
N PRO A 57 -2.87 -2.44 -12.66
CA PRO A 57 -3.20 -3.62 -11.87
C PRO A 57 -3.81 -3.26 -10.49
N MET A 58 -4.91 -3.91 -10.11
CA MET A 58 -5.63 -3.63 -8.86
C MET A 58 -4.80 -3.95 -7.61
N GLU A 59 -3.83 -4.85 -7.74
CA GLU A 59 -2.88 -5.23 -6.70
C GLU A 59 -2.10 -4.04 -6.12
N LEU A 60 -1.92 -2.97 -6.90
CA LEU A 60 -1.23 -1.77 -6.44
C LEU A 60 -1.92 -1.08 -5.26
N VAL A 61 -3.23 -1.31 -5.06
CA VAL A 61 -3.96 -0.82 -3.89
C VAL A 61 -3.43 -1.41 -2.59
N LEU A 62 -2.79 -2.58 -2.64
CA LEU A 62 -2.24 -3.27 -1.48
C LEU A 62 -0.81 -2.82 -1.15
N LEU A 63 -0.12 -2.13 -2.05
CA LEU A 63 1.28 -1.74 -1.86
C LEU A 63 1.51 -0.90 -0.59
N PRO A 64 0.66 0.09 -0.23
CA PRO A 64 0.85 0.85 1.01
C PRO A 64 0.84 0.00 2.30
N ILE A 65 0.29 -1.22 2.27
CA ILE A 65 0.31 -2.14 3.42
C ILE A 65 1.74 -2.56 3.75
N VAL A 66 2.57 -2.83 2.74
CA VAL A 66 3.95 -3.27 2.93
C VAL A 66 4.92 -2.10 3.09
N GLU A 67 4.58 -0.92 2.54
CA GLU A 67 5.45 0.26 2.62
C GLU A 67 5.34 0.97 3.97
N SER A 68 4.12 1.27 4.43
CA SER A 68 3.92 2.06 5.65
C SER A 68 2.79 1.56 6.54
N ALA A 69 2.18 0.42 6.19
CA ALA A 69 0.97 -0.04 6.85
C ALA A 69 -0.18 0.98 6.74
N PHE A 70 -0.25 1.74 5.63
CA PHE A 70 -1.15 2.87 5.39
C PHE A 70 -1.00 4.07 6.34
N ASP A 71 0.12 4.20 7.04
CA ASP A 71 0.40 5.38 7.86
C ASP A 71 0.83 6.58 6.97
N PRO A 72 0.08 7.70 6.96
CA PRO A 72 0.44 8.90 6.21
C PRO A 72 1.59 9.69 6.81
N HIS A 73 1.96 9.43 8.07
CA HIS A 73 3.05 10.10 8.77
C HIS A 73 4.33 9.25 8.86
N ALA A 74 4.33 8.07 8.24
CA ALA A 74 5.48 7.19 8.24
C ALA A 74 6.71 7.85 7.60
N THR A 75 7.85 7.73 8.28
CA THR A 75 9.16 8.14 7.79
C THR A 75 10.18 7.02 7.99
N SER A 76 11.13 6.89 7.07
CA SER A 76 12.25 5.96 7.20
C SER A 76 13.58 6.68 7.45
N GLY A 77 14.61 5.93 7.84
CA GLY A 77 15.97 6.47 8.01
C GLY A 77 16.58 7.07 6.73
N ALA A 78 16.04 6.71 5.55
CA ALA A 78 16.42 7.28 4.26
C ALA A 78 15.54 8.49 3.84
N ASN A 79 14.71 9.01 4.76
CA ASN A 79 13.74 10.08 4.53
C ASN A 79 12.65 9.75 3.51
N ALA A 80 12.34 8.46 3.29
CA ALA A 80 11.15 8.07 2.56
C ALA A 80 9.90 8.40 3.40
N ALA A 81 8.85 8.94 2.79
CA ALA A 81 7.73 9.52 3.53
C ALA A 81 6.34 9.09 3.02
N GLY A 82 5.39 9.08 3.96
CA GLY A 82 3.96 8.87 3.72
C GLY A 82 3.58 7.44 3.36
N ILE A 83 2.34 7.28 2.89
CA ILE A 83 1.74 5.96 2.62
C ILE A 83 2.48 5.14 1.55
N TRP A 84 3.24 5.81 0.69
CA TRP A 84 3.98 5.20 -0.42
C TRP A 84 5.47 5.05 -0.13
N GLN A 85 5.97 5.54 1.01
CA GLN A 85 7.41 5.60 1.31
C GLN A 85 8.23 6.13 0.12
N ILE A 86 7.83 7.28 -0.43
CA ILE A 86 8.58 7.89 -1.53
C ILE A 86 9.62 8.83 -0.94
N ILE A 87 10.87 8.71 -1.41
CA ILE A 87 11.92 9.68 -1.09
C ILE A 87 11.59 11.01 -1.79
N PRO A 88 11.54 12.16 -1.09
CA PRO A 88 11.13 13.44 -1.67
C PRO A 88 11.91 13.86 -2.92
N SER A 89 13.23 13.62 -2.96
CA SER A 89 14.05 13.90 -4.14
C SER A 89 13.63 13.06 -5.36
N THR A 90 13.35 11.78 -5.14
CA THR A 90 12.84 10.87 -6.18
C THR A 90 11.45 11.30 -6.64
N GLY A 91 10.56 11.63 -5.70
CA GLY A 91 9.22 12.11 -6.02
C GLY A 91 9.23 13.35 -6.90
N ARG A 92 10.10 14.33 -6.62
CA ARG A 92 10.25 15.53 -7.45
C ARG A 92 10.70 15.20 -8.87
N ASN A 93 11.61 14.24 -9.05
CA ASN A 93 12.04 13.81 -10.38
C ASN A 93 10.90 13.19 -11.20
N TYR A 94 9.89 12.61 -10.54
CA TYR A 94 8.67 12.09 -11.16
C TYR A 94 7.51 13.10 -11.16
N GLY A 95 7.75 14.37 -10.84
CA GLY A 95 6.76 15.44 -10.88
C GLY A 95 5.80 15.50 -9.69
N LEU A 96 6.09 14.80 -8.59
CA LEU A 96 5.33 14.92 -7.36
C LEU A 96 5.62 16.28 -6.70
N LYS A 97 4.54 16.93 -6.24
CA LYS A 97 4.61 18.14 -5.42
C LYS A 97 4.58 17.72 -3.95
N THR A 98 5.49 18.27 -3.17
CA THR A 98 5.48 18.15 -1.71
C THR A 98 4.64 19.28 -1.13
N ASP A 99 3.72 18.96 -0.23
CA ASP A 99 3.08 19.98 0.60
C ASP A 99 4.08 20.39 1.71
N PRO A 100 4.49 21.68 1.81
CA PRO A 100 5.38 22.13 2.86
C PRO A 100 4.78 22.08 4.27
N GLN A 101 3.47 21.83 4.42
CA GLN A 101 2.75 21.88 5.71
C GLN A 101 2.64 20.52 6.42
N LEU A 102 3.31 19.48 5.92
CA LEU A 102 3.45 18.16 6.55
C LEU A 102 4.92 17.83 6.80
#